data_AF-A0AAD2BPP0-F1
#
_entry.id   AF-A0AAD2BPP0-F1
#
_cell.length_a   1.000
_cell.length_b   1.000
_cell.length_c   1.000
_cell.angle_alpha   90.00
_cell.angle_beta   90.00
_cell.angle_gamma   90.00
#
_symmetry.space_group_name_H-M   'P 1'
#
loop_
_entity.id
_entity.type
_entity.pdbx_description
1 polymer ?
#
loop_
_entity_poly.entity_id
_entity_poly.type
_entity_poly.pdbx_seq_one_letter_code
_entity_poly.pdbx_strand_id
1 'polypeptide(L)'
;MTRRQRRLGILLAALVCAGAATALTLNAFRSNLVFFFSPTQIAAKEAPVAQVFRLGGLVERGSIQRERDGMTIRFIVTDTARGVPVVYHGLLPDLFREGKGVVARGRLGEDGVFVANEVLAKHDENYMPPEAADALRRAVQVNEQMAKESARSASR
;
A
#
# COMPACT_ATOMS: atom_id res chain seq x y z
N MET A 1 28.63 34.96 40.67
CA MET A 1 28.50 34.58 39.24
C MET A 1 28.71 35.81 38.36
N THR A 2 29.69 35.77 37.46
CA THR A 2 29.93 36.89 36.54
C THR A 2 28.87 36.92 35.43
N ARG A 3 28.54 38.10 34.88
CA ARG A 3 27.53 38.23 33.80
C ARG A 3 27.84 37.31 32.59
N ARG A 4 29.12 37.00 32.35
CA ARG A 4 29.60 36.06 31.33
C ARG A 4 29.23 34.60 31.66
N GLN A 5 29.42 34.15 32.90
CA GLN A 5 29.05 32.80 33.34
C GLN A 5 27.53 32.55 33.26
N ARG A 6 26.71 33.55 33.60
CA ARG A 6 25.24 33.44 33.47
C ARG A 6 24.78 33.29 32.01
N ARG A 7 25.37 34.06 31.09
CA ARG A 7 25.09 33.95 29.64
C ARG A 7 25.52 32.59 29.07
N LEU A 8 26.69 32.10 29.49
CA LEU A 8 27.19 30.78 29.08
C LEU A 8 26.26 29.65 29.56
N GLY A 9 25.77 29.73 30.81
CA GLY A 9 24.83 28.76 31.36
C GLY A 9 23.50 28.71 30.61
N ILE A 10 22.96 29.88 30.21
CA ILE A 10 21.73 29.95 29.41
C ILE A 10 21.94 29.34 28.01
N LEU A 11 23.07 29.63 27.36
CA LEU A 11 23.40 29.07 26.04
C LEU A 11 23.54 27.54 26.09
N LEU A 12 24.23 27.01 27.10
CA LEU A 12 24.36 25.56 27.30
C LEU A 12 23.01 24.90 27.57
N ALA A 13 22.18 25.50 28.44
CA ALA A 13 20.84 25.00 28.71
C ALA A 13 19.97 24.99 27.44
N ALA A 14 20.02 26.06 26.64
CA ALA A 14 19.31 26.12 25.36
C ALA A 14 19.79 25.04 24.38
N LEU A 15 21.10 24.81 24.29
CA LEU A 15 21.69 23.79 23.44
C LEU A 15 21.25 22.37 23.86
N VAL A 16 21.25 22.09 25.17
CA VAL A 16 20.81 20.80 25.72
C VAL A 16 19.31 20.60 25.45
N CYS A 17 18.48 21.61 25.68
CA CYS A 17 17.05 21.54 25.38
C CYS A 17 16.79 21.29 23.90
N ALA A 18 17.49 21.99 23.00
CA ALA A 18 17.38 21.79 21.57
C ALA A 18 17.81 20.37 21.16
N GLY A 19 18.95 19.89 21.68
CA GLY A 19 19.43 18.53 21.43
C GLY A 19 18.46 17.45 21.92
N ALA A 20 17.89 17.63 23.11
CA ALA A 20 16.88 16.72 23.66
C ALA A 20 15.61 16.72 22.80
N ALA A 21 15.13 17.89 22.37
CA ALA A 21 13.99 17.99 21.48
C ALA A 21 14.24 17.26 20.15
N THR A 22 15.38 17.50 19.50
CA THR A 22 15.74 16.81 18.26
C THR A 22 15.84 15.29 18.44
N ALA A 23 16.47 14.82 19.53
CA ALA A 23 16.59 13.40 19.82
C ALA A 23 15.22 12.73 20.02
N LEU A 24 14.32 13.37 20.76
CA LEU A 24 12.95 12.89 20.96
C LEU A 24 12.18 12.84 19.65
N THR A 25 12.28 13.88 18.81
CA THR A 25 11.64 13.91 17.49
C THR A 25 12.13 12.77 16.60
N LEU A 26 13.45 12.58 16.46
CA LEU A 26 14.03 11.50 15.66
C LEU A 26 13.61 10.11 16.17
N ASN A 27 13.55 9.93 17.50
CA ASN A 27 13.09 8.69 18.10
C ASN A 27 11.60 8.41 17.81
N ALA A 28 10.75 9.45 17.83
CA ALA A 28 9.34 9.32 17.48
C ALA A 28 9.14 8.92 16.01
N PHE A 29 9.93 9.49 15.08
CA PHE A 29 9.87 9.14 13.65
C PHE A 29 10.22 7.68 13.37
N ARG A 30 11.23 7.11 14.06
CA ARG A 30 11.62 5.70 13.88
C ARG A 30 10.47 4.73 14.14
N SER A 31 9.60 5.05 15.10
CA SER A 31 8.47 4.20 15.48
C SER A 31 7.27 4.28 14.53
N ASN A 32 7.25 5.23 13.58
CA ASN A 32 6.12 5.43 12.66
C ASN A 32 6.36 4.88 11.25
N LEU A 33 7.56 4.42 10.93
CA LEU A 33 7.87 3.88 9.61
C LEU A 33 7.29 2.48 9.43
N VAL A 34 6.14 2.38 8.75
CA VAL A 34 5.60 1.10 8.29
C VAL A 34 6.23 0.76 6.95
N PHE A 35 7.25 -0.09 6.98
CA PHE A 35 7.95 -0.56 5.78
C PHE A 35 7.07 -1.44 4.91
N PHE A 36 7.34 -1.42 3.60
CA PHE A 36 6.66 -2.24 2.60
C PHE A 36 7.64 -3.27 2.05
N PHE A 37 7.25 -4.54 2.06
CA PHE A 37 8.07 -5.65 1.59
C PHE A 37 7.31 -6.51 0.58
N SER A 38 8.02 -7.02 -0.42
CA SER A 38 7.49 -8.03 -1.34
C SER A 38 7.73 -9.46 -0.82
N PRO A 39 6.97 -10.46 -1.30
CA PRO A 39 7.22 -11.87 -1.04
C PRO A 39 8.67 -12.31 -1.28
N THR A 40 9.32 -11.85 -2.34
CA THR A 40 10.73 -12.16 -2.63
C THR A 40 11.68 -11.57 -1.59
N GLN A 41 11.44 -10.34 -1.12
CA GLN A 41 12.26 -9.71 -0.08
C GLN A 41 12.10 -10.41 1.28
N ILE A 42 10.88 -10.87 1.59
CA ILE A 42 10.61 -11.67 2.78
C ILE A 42 11.39 -13.00 2.69
N ALA A 43 11.35 -13.68 1.55
CA ALA A 43 12.10 -14.91 1.32
C ALA A 43 13.62 -14.69 1.40
N ALA A 44 14.11 -13.51 1.04
CA ALA A 44 15.51 -13.09 1.17
C ALA A 44 15.92 -12.70 2.62
N LYS A 45 15.00 -12.77 3.59
CA LYS A 45 15.20 -12.38 5.00
C LYS A 45 15.53 -10.89 5.20
N GLU A 46 15.06 -10.04 4.30
CA GLU A 46 15.19 -8.57 4.44
C GLU A 46 14.12 -7.97 5.35
N ALA A 47 13.01 -8.70 5.56
CA ALA A 47 11.91 -8.24 6.40
C ALA A 47 12.18 -8.47 7.90
N PRO A 48 11.88 -7.48 8.77
CA PRO A 48 12.05 -7.63 10.21
C PRO A 48 11.04 -8.65 10.77
N VAL A 49 11.56 -9.69 11.42
CA VAL A 49 10.75 -10.68 12.15
C VAL A 49 10.18 -10.02 13.41
N ALA A 50 8.93 -10.34 13.76
CA ALA A 50 8.25 -9.77 14.92
C ALA A 50 8.12 -8.23 14.94
N GLN A 51 8.12 -7.57 13.77
CA GLN A 51 7.68 -6.18 13.63
C GLN A 51 6.47 -6.07 12.71
N VAL A 52 5.68 -5.01 12.87
CA VAL A 52 4.54 -4.75 12.00
C VAL A 52 5.04 -4.11 10.71
N PHE A 53 4.78 -4.74 9.58
CA PHE A 53 5.10 -4.20 8.26
C PHE A 53 3.96 -4.46 7.27
N ARG A 54 4.07 -3.90 6.07
CA ARG A 54 3.13 -4.08 4.96
C ARG A 54 3.72 -5.08 3.96
N LEU A 55 3.04 -6.19 3.76
CA LEU A 55 3.30 -7.16 2.70
C LEU A 55 2.47 -6.76 1.49
N GLY A 56 3.10 -6.52 0.35
CA GLY A 56 2.41 -6.24 -0.90
C GLY A 56 2.70 -7.24 -2.00
N GLY A 57 1.67 -7.58 -2.76
CA GLY A 57 1.78 -8.47 -3.90
C GLY A 57 0.44 -8.70 -4.55
N LEU A 58 0.31 -9.84 -5.22
CA LEU A 58 -0.89 -10.34 -5.87
C LEU A 58 -1.45 -11.51 -5.06
N VAL A 59 -2.76 -11.64 -4.98
CA VAL A 59 -3.38 -12.84 -4.40
C VAL A 59 -3.24 -14.00 -5.39
N GLU A 60 -2.68 -15.12 -4.97
CA GLU A 60 -2.56 -16.32 -5.81
C GLU A 60 -3.94 -16.93 -6.11
N ARG A 61 -4.14 -17.40 -7.34
CA ARG A 61 -5.41 -18.00 -7.77
C ARG A 61 -5.65 -19.35 -7.12
N GLY A 62 -6.86 -19.61 -6.67
CA GLY A 62 -7.25 -20.80 -5.90
C GLY A 62 -6.66 -20.88 -4.49
N SER A 63 -6.00 -19.82 -4.00
CA SER A 63 -5.33 -19.84 -2.69
C SER A 63 -6.25 -19.44 -1.53
N ILE A 64 -7.40 -18.81 -1.81
CA ILE A 64 -8.30 -18.31 -0.76
C ILE A 64 -9.04 -19.47 -0.11
N GLN A 65 -8.74 -19.74 1.15
CA GLN A 65 -9.41 -20.74 1.97
C GLN A 65 -10.02 -20.08 3.20
N ARG A 66 -11.29 -20.35 3.46
CA ARG A 66 -11.99 -19.91 4.68
C ARG A 66 -12.08 -21.09 5.63
N GLU A 67 -11.70 -20.91 6.89
CA GLU A 67 -11.84 -21.95 7.90
C GLU A 67 -13.31 -22.11 8.34
N ARG A 68 -13.58 -23.20 9.09
CA ARG A 68 -14.94 -23.54 9.54
C ARG A 68 -15.52 -22.53 10.53
N ASP A 69 -14.68 -21.70 11.15
CA ASP A 69 -15.11 -20.61 12.04
C ASP A 69 -15.75 -19.43 11.27
N GLY A 70 -15.61 -19.40 9.95
CA GLY A 70 -16.12 -18.36 9.07
C GLY A 70 -15.37 -17.03 9.11
N MET A 71 -14.43 -16.83 10.04
CA MET A 71 -13.74 -15.56 10.29
C MET A 71 -12.24 -15.62 9.96
N THR A 72 -11.64 -16.82 10.00
CA THR A 72 -10.24 -17.04 9.67
C THR A 72 -10.09 -17.37 8.20
N ILE A 73 -9.27 -16.58 7.50
CA ILE A 73 -9.08 -16.67 6.07
C ILE A 73 -7.59 -16.81 5.78
N ARG A 74 -7.25 -17.83 5.01
CA ARG A 74 -5.89 -18.13 4.56
C ARG A 74 -5.80 -17.87 3.07
N PHE A 75 -4.75 -17.20 2.63
CA PHE A 75 -4.47 -16.97 1.21
C PHE A 75 -2.97 -16.80 1.00
N ILE A 76 -2.50 -16.90 -0.24
CA ILE A 76 -1.10 -16.71 -0.56
C ILE A 76 -0.94 -15.38 -1.30
N VAL A 77 0.03 -14.58 -0.85
CA VAL A 77 0.44 -13.35 -1.54
C VAL A 77 1.72 -13.64 -2.30
N THR A 78 1.71 -13.38 -3.60
CA THR A 78 2.83 -13.64 -4.52
C THR A 78 3.23 -12.41 -5.31
N ASP A 79 4.50 -12.29 -5.64
CA ASP A 79 5.03 -11.32 -6.60
C ASP A 79 5.42 -11.97 -7.93
N THR A 80 4.81 -13.12 -8.26
CA THR A 80 5.10 -14.01 -9.40
C THR A 80 6.38 -14.84 -9.28
N ALA A 81 7.28 -14.51 -8.36
CA ALA A 81 8.51 -15.27 -8.12
C ALA A 81 8.43 -16.12 -6.84
N ARG A 82 7.93 -15.53 -5.75
CA ARG A 82 7.75 -16.20 -4.45
C ARG A 82 6.32 -16.01 -3.95
N GLY A 83 5.90 -16.91 -3.07
CA GLY A 83 4.62 -16.83 -2.38
C GLY A 83 4.84 -16.84 -0.87
N VAL A 84 4.09 -15.99 -0.16
CA VAL A 84 4.08 -15.97 1.31
C VAL A 84 2.66 -16.31 1.78
N PRO A 85 2.51 -17.33 2.64
CA PRO A 85 1.21 -17.66 3.22
C PRO A 85 0.78 -16.56 4.19
N VAL A 86 -0.46 -16.10 4.04
CA VAL A 86 -1.08 -15.06 4.85
C VAL A 86 -2.29 -15.63 5.58
N VAL A 87 -2.40 -15.31 6.87
CA VAL A 87 -3.58 -15.60 7.70
C VAL A 87 -4.18 -14.27 8.13
N TYR A 88 -5.48 -14.11 7.93
CA TYR A 88 -6.23 -12.93 8.31
C TYR A 88 -7.49 -13.34 9.09
N HIS A 89 -7.76 -12.65 10.19
CA HIS A 89 -8.96 -12.85 11.00
C HIS A 89 -9.88 -11.64 10.83
N GLY A 90 -11.01 -11.82 10.16
CA GLY A 90 -12.01 -10.77 9.94
C GLY A 90 -12.66 -10.83 8.57
N LEU A 91 -13.37 -9.75 8.23
CA LEU A 91 -14.02 -9.60 6.94
C LEU A 91 -13.03 -9.05 5.91
N LEU A 92 -12.95 -9.71 4.75
CA LEU A 92 -12.20 -9.19 3.61
C LEU A 92 -12.99 -8.06 2.94
N PRO A 93 -12.32 -7.03 2.41
CA PRO A 93 -12.97 -6.01 1.59
C PRO A 93 -13.62 -6.62 0.33
N ASP A 94 -14.71 -6.03 -0.16
CA ASP A 94 -15.43 -6.51 -1.36
C ASP A 94 -14.57 -6.54 -2.64
N LEU A 95 -13.54 -5.68 -2.69
CA LEU A 95 -12.58 -5.58 -3.79
C LEU A 95 -11.49 -6.66 -3.75
N PHE A 96 -11.38 -7.42 -2.64
CA PHE A 96 -10.38 -8.47 -2.52
C PHE A 96 -10.75 -9.66 -3.42
N ARG A 97 -9.89 -9.96 -4.38
CA ARG A 97 -10.07 -11.07 -5.34
C ARG A 97 -8.74 -11.71 -5.69
N GLU A 98 -8.81 -12.95 -6.14
CA GLU A 98 -7.67 -13.67 -6.71
C GLU A 98 -7.11 -12.96 -7.94
N GLY A 99 -5.79 -12.98 -8.09
CA GLY A 99 -5.09 -12.32 -9.20
C GLY A 99 -5.05 -10.79 -9.12
N LYS A 100 -5.61 -10.17 -8.07
CA LYS A 100 -5.58 -8.73 -7.85
C LYS A 100 -4.50 -8.34 -6.84
N GLY A 101 -4.09 -7.08 -6.92
CA GLY A 101 -3.11 -6.49 -6.01
C GLY A 101 -3.68 -6.31 -4.61
N VAL A 102 -2.94 -6.79 -3.61
CA VAL A 102 -3.28 -6.68 -2.19
C VAL A 102 -2.11 -6.13 -1.40
N VAL A 103 -2.43 -5.37 -0.36
CA VAL A 103 -1.50 -4.95 0.69
C VAL A 103 -2.04 -5.46 2.02
N ALA A 104 -1.32 -6.37 2.65
CA ALA A 104 -1.63 -6.89 3.97
C ALA A 104 -0.70 -6.25 5.01
N ARG A 105 -1.25 -5.72 6.10
CA ARG A 105 -0.48 -5.19 7.22
C ARG A 105 -0.52 -6.18 8.37
N GLY A 106 0.64 -6.52 8.91
CA GLY A 106 0.75 -7.62 9.85
C GLY A 106 2.17 -7.88 10.31
N ARG A 107 2.40 -9.06 10.89
CA ARG A 107 3.69 -9.52 11.40
C ARG A 107 4.02 -10.87 10.78
N LEU A 108 5.29 -11.07 10.45
CA LEU A 108 5.79 -12.38 10.04
C LEU A 108 6.06 -13.25 11.28
N GLY A 109 5.42 -14.42 11.34
CA GLY A 109 5.67 -15.45 12.34
C GLY A 109 6.97 -16.20 12.08
N GLU A 110 7.48 -16.88 13.10
CA GLU A 110 8.70 -17.69 13.01
C GLU A 110 8.54 -18.92 12.10
N ASP A 111 7.30 -19.34 11.91
CA ASP A 111 6.87 -20.40 10.99
C ASP A 111 6.85 -19.95 9.50
N GLY A 112 7.17 -18.68 9.23
CA GLY A 112 7.13 -18.10 7.89
C GLY A 112 5.72 -17.71 7.43
N VAL A 113 4.72 -17.76 8.32
CA VAL A 113 3.35 -17.35 8.03
C VAL A 113 3.18 -15.88 8.41
N PHE A 114 2.61 -15.10 7.49
CA PHE A 114 2.31 -13.69 7.74
C PHE A 114 0.93 -13.54 8.36
N VAL A 115 0.88 -13.14 9.63
CA VAL A 115 -0.38 -12.88 10.34
C VAL A 115 -0.79 -11.43 10.08
N ALA A 116 -1.80 -11.25 9.24
CA ALA A 116 -2.35 -9.96 8.86
C ALA A 116 -3.40 -9.49 9.88
N ASN A 117 -3.27 -8.24 10.30
CA ASN A 117 -4.24 -7.52 11.11
C ASN A 117 -5.22 -6.72 10.24
N GLU A 118 -4.81 -6.35 9.03
CA GLU A 118 -5.57 -5.51 8.12
C GLU A 118 -5.22 -5.89 6.68
N VAL A 119 -6.22 -6.00 5.82
CA VAL A 119 -6.06 -6.29 4.40
C VAL A 119 -6.68 -5.16 3.59
N LEU A 120 -5.84 -4.53 2.77
CA LEU A 120 -6.21 -3.44 1.87
C LEU A 120 -6.14 -3.98 0.44
N ALA A 121 -7.29 -4.09 -0.22
CA ALA A 121 -7.32 -4.34 -1.66
C ALA A 121 -6.98 -3.03 -2.38
N LYS A 122 -6.12 -3.06 -3.40
CA LYS A 122 -5.92 -1.87 -4.24
C LYS A 122 -7.26 -1.51 -4.90
N HIS A 123 -7.61 -0.23 -4.88
CA HIS A 123 -8.76 0.28 -5.64
C HIS A 123 -8.51 -0.02 -7.12
N ASP A 124 -9.45 -0.69 -7.79
CA ASP A 124 -9.39 -0.88 -9.23
C ASP A 124 -9.34 0.52 -9.89
N GLU A 125 -8.30 0.77 -10.68
CA GLU A 125 -8.08 1.98 -11.49
C GLU A 125 -9.11 2.11 -12.63
N ASN A 126 -10.37 1.74 -12.41
CA ASN A 126 -11.45 1.99 -13.37
C ASN A 126 -12.17 3.31 -13.05
N TYR A 127 -11.41 4.33 -12.66
CA TYR A 127 -11.91 5.71 -12.57
C TYR A 127 -11.66 6.39 -13.91
N MET A 128 -12.69 6.42 -14.75
CA MET A 128 -12.72 7.29 -15.91
C MET A 128 -13.32 8.63 -15.49
N PRO A 129 -12.54 9.73 -15.42
CA PRO A 129 -13.10 11.03 -15.06
C PRO A 129 -14.19 11.40 -16.08
N PRO A 130 -15.29 12.05 -15.64
CA PRO A 130 -16.42 12.38 -16.50
C PRO A 130 -16.01 13.22 -17.73
N GLU A 131 -15.01 14.08 -17.55
CA GLU A 131 -14.42 14.88 -18.62
C GLU A 131 -13.79 14.02 -19.74
N ALA A 132 -13.13 12.92 -19.37
CA ALA A 132 -12.54 11.98 -20.33
C ALA A 132 -13.61 11.15 -21.04
N ALA A 133 -14.70 10.78 -20.33
CA ALA A 133 -15.84 10.11 -20.94
C ALA A 133 -16.56 10.99 -21.98
N ASP A 134 -16.73 12.29 -21.68
CA ASP A 134 -17.39 13.23 -22.58
C ASP A 134 -16.51 13.66 -23.75
N ALA A 135 -15.20 13.72 -23.58
CA ALA A 135 -14.25 13.90 -24.68
C ALA A 135 -14.31 12.71 -25.66
N LEU A 136 -14.35 11.48 -25.14
CA LEU A 136 -14.40 10.27 -25.96
C LEU A 136 -15.73 10.15 -26.73
N ARG A 137 -16.87 10.43 -26.08
CA ARG A 137 -18.19 10.42 -26.74
C ARG A 137 -18.29 11.46 -27.86
N ARG A 138 -17.76 12.67 -27.64
CA ARG A 138 -17.72 13.72 -28.68
C ARG A 138 -16.84 13.31 -29.86
N ALA A 139 -15.68 12.73 -29.61
CA ALA A 139 -14.80 12.23 -30.67
C ALA A 139 -15.46 11.12 -31.51
N VAL A 140 -16.19 10.20 -30.87
CA VAL A 140 -16.96 9.15 -31.58
C VAL A 140 -18.07 9.76 -32.44
N GLN A 141 -18.83 10.73 -31.91
CA GLN A 141 -19.91 11.39 -32.66
C GLN A 141 -19.40 12.18 -33.88
N VAL A 142 -18.27 12.90 -33.74
CA VAL A 142 -17.67 13.64 -34.86
C VAL A 142 -17.18 12.67 -35.94
N ASN A 143 -16.56 11.55 -35.59
CA ASN A 143 -16.13 10.55 -36.56
C ASN A 143 -17.31 9.91 -37.31
N GLU A 144 -18.43 9.63 -36.63
CA GLU A 144 -19.63 9.10 -37.28
C GLU A 144 -20.29 10.10 -38.23
N GLN A 145 -20.26 11.39 -37.89
CA GLN A 145 -20.78 12.45 -38.76
C GLN A 145 -19.90 12.63 -40.01
N MET A 146 -18.58 12.66 -39.85
CA MET A 146 -17.65 12.76 -40.98
C MET A 146 -17.73 11.55 -41.91
N ALA A 147 -17.94 10.34 -41.37
CA ALA A 147 -18.14 9.14 -42.17
C ALA A 147 -19.43 9.20 -43.01
N LYS A 148 -20.52 9.73 -42.44
CA LYS A 148 -21.81 9.90 -43.14
C LYS A 148 -21.76 10.99 -44.20
N GLU A 149 -21.04 12.09 -43.95
CA GLU A 149 -20.86 13.18 -44.92
C GLU A 149 -19.97 12.76 -46.09
N SER A 150 -18.88 12.02 -45.81
CA SER A 150 -17.98 11.47 -46.84
C SER A 150 -18.69 10.44 -47.74
N ALA A 151 -19.60 9.64 -47.17
CA ALA A 151 -20.42 8.71 -47.96
C ALA A 151 -21.47 9.43 -48.83
N ARG A 152 -21.93 10.61 -48.41
CA ARG A 152 -22.94 11.40 -49.14
C ARG A 152 -22.34 12.24 -50.26
N SER A 153 -21.08 12.70 -50.12
CA SER A 153 -20.36 13.42 -51.17
C SER A 153 -19.84 12.51 -52.29
N ALA A 154 -19.52 11.24 -51.99
CA ALA A 154 -19.11 10.24 -52.99
C ALA A 154 -20.27 9.68 -53.84
N SER A 155 -21.52 9.98 -53.49
CA SER A 155 -22.74 9.54 -54.18
C SER A 155 -23.36 10.63 -55.08
N ARG A 156 -22.68 11.77 -55.25
CA ARG A 156 -23.02 12.84 -56.21
C ARG A 156 -21.94 12.93 -57.26
#